data_AF-A0A6B3I548-F1
#
_entry.id   AF-A0A6B3I548-F1
#
_cell.length_a   1.000
_cell.length_b   1.000
_cell.length_c   1.000
_cell.angle_alpha   90.00
_cell.angle_beta   90.00
_cell.angle_gamma   90.00
#
_symmetry.space_group_name_H-M   'P 1'
#
loop_
_entity.id
_entity.type
_entity.pdbx_description
1 polymer ?
#
loop_
_entity_poly.entity_id
_entity_poly.type
_entity_poly.pdbx_seq_one_letter_code
_entity_poly.pdbx_strand_id
1 'polypeptide(L)'
;VNHTSDEHPWFQESRDPDSPKRDWYWWRPPRDGGAPNNWGSFFSGSAWAHDATTDAYYLHLFSPKQPDLNWENPDLRQAVYAMMRWWLERGVDGFRMDVINLISKNPEL
;
A
#
# COMPACT_ATOMS: atom_id res chain seq x y z
N VAL A 1 -5.99 4.67 6.32
CA VAL A 1 -5.63 3.22 6.37
C VAL A 1 -5.63 2.54 5.00
N ASN A 2 -5.86 3.27 3.89
CA ASN A 2 -5.68 2.72 2.54
C ASN A 2 -4.21 2.70 2.09
N HIS A 3 -3.44 3.73 2.46
CA HIS A 3 -2.03 3.90 2.13
C HIS A 3 -1.27 4.46 3.34
N THR A 4 0.05 4.41 3.29
CA THR A 4 0.96 5.13 4.21
C THR A 4 1.82 6.12 3.42
N SER A 5 2.67 6.90 4.10
CA SER A 5 3.80 7.57 3.43
C SER A 5 4.77 6.53 2.86
N ASP A 6 5.47 6.86 1.77
CA ASP A 6 6.64 6.11 1.32
C ASP A 6 7.81 6.20 2.31
N GLU A 7 7.80 7.19 3.19
CA GLU A 7 8.76 7.31 4.31
C GLU A 7 8.36 6.47 5.53
N HIS A 8 7.21 5.78 5.50
CA HIS A 8 6.77 4.94 6.60
C HIS A 8 7.71 3.73 6.79
N PRO A 9 8.10 3.35 8.02
CA PRO A 9 9.00 2.21 8.26
C PRO A 9 8.55 0.92 7.58
N TRP A 10 7.24 0.65 7.54
CA TRP A 10 6.71 -0.52 6.84
C TRP A 10 7.04 -0.51 5.35
N PHE A 11 6.94 0.63 4.66
CA PHE A 11 7.24 0.71 3.24
C PHE A 11 8.73 0.59 2.99
N GLN A 12 9.54 1.29 3.77
CA GLN A 12 11.00 1.22 3.71
C GLN A 12 11.49 -0.22 3.88
N GLU A 13 10.93 -0.95 4.84
CA GLU A 13 11.24 -2.38 5.05
C GLU A 13 10.70 -3.25 3.91
N SER A 14 9.53 -2.95 3.34
CA SER A 14 8.95 -3.72 2.23
C SER A 14 9.72 -3.59 0.90
N ARG A 15 10.64 -2.63 0.79
CA ARG A 15 11.51 -2.50 -0.37
C ARG A 15 12.53 -3.62 -0.46
N ASP A 16 12.82 -4.33 0.62
CA ASP A 16 13.58 -5.57 0.57
C ASP A 16 12.63 -6.72 0.15
N PRO A 17 12.85 -7.42 -0.97
CA PRO A 17 12.03 -8.55 -1.41
C PRO A 17 11.92 -9.69 -0.40
N ASP A 18 12.93 -9.87 0.45
CA ASP A 18 12.96 -10.93 1.47
C ASP A 18 12.31 -10.50 2.80
N SER A 19 11.84 -9.24 2.88
CA SER A 19 11.20 -8.70 4.07
C SER A 19 9.87 -9.38 4.37
N PRO A 20 9.55 -9.66 5.65
CA PRO A 20 8.22 -10.11 6.04
C PRO A 20 7.13 -9.05 5.76
N LYS A 21 7.51 -7.80 5.52
CA LYS A 21 6.59 -6.71 5.15
C LYS A 21 6.51 -6.47 3.65
N ARG A 22 7.21 -7.26 2.81
CA ARG A 22 7.12 -7.15 1.35
C ARG A 22 5.66 -7.14 0.89
N ASP A 23 4.88 -8.11 1.35
CA ASP A 23 3.47 -8.26 0.99
C ASP A 23 2.50 -7.34 1.73
N TRP A 24 2.99 -6.37 2.51
CA TRP A 24 2.14 -5.34 3.14
C TRP A 24 1.76 -4.24 2.15
N TYR A 25 2.42 -4.18 1.00
CA TYR A 25 2.13 -3.27 -0.11
C TYR A 25 1.96 -4.06 -1.40
N TRP A 26 1.33 -3.44 -2.39
CA TRP A 26 1.12 -4.07 -3.70
C TRP A 26 2.35 -3.91 -4.59
N TRP A 27 3.23 -4.92 -4.58
CA TRP A 27 4.39 -5.01 -5.46
C TRP A 27 4.12 -5.93 -6.65
N ARG A 28 4.59 -5.56 -7.85
CA ARG A 28 4.48 -6.37 -9.07
C ARG A 28 5.72 -6.22 -9.94
N PRO A 29 6.17 -7.28 -10.63
CA PRO A 29 7.23 -7.17 -11.61
C PRO A 29 6.76 -6.34 -12.83
N PRO A 30 7.69 -5.77 -13.62
CA PRO A 30 7.37 -5.19 -14.92
C PRO A 30 6.62 -6.20 -15.80
N ARG A 31 5.69 -5.70 -16.61
CA ARG A 31 5.00 -6.47 -17.65
C ARG A 31 5.19 -5.76 -18.99
N ASP A 32 5.60 -6.53 -20.01
CA ASP A 32 5.82 -6.02 -21.38
C ASP A 32 6.76 -4.78 -21.43
N GLY A 33 7.74 -4.71 -20.52
CA GLY A 33 8.71 -3.61 -20.43
C GLY A 33 8.20 -2.34 -19.72
N GLY A 34 7.04 -2.41 -19.05
CA GLY A 34 6.47 -1.28 -18.31
C GLY A 34 5.67 -1.69 -17.09
N ALA A 35 4.73 -0.82 -16.70
CA ALA A 35 3.86 -1.04 -15.55
C ALA A 35 3.02 -2.33 -15.69
N PRO A 36 2.66 -3.01 -14.58
CA PRO A 36 1.93 -4.28 -14.59
C PRO A 36 0.60 -4.25 -15.35
N ASN A 37 -0.07 -3.09 -15.33
CA ASN A 37 -1.30 -2.82 -16.06
C ASN A 37 -1.43 -1.32 -16.38
N ASN A 38 -2.54 -0.94 -17.03
CA ASN A 38 -2.78 0.41 -17.52
C ASN A 38 -3.52 1.33 -16.52
N TRP A 39 -3.52 1.01 -15.22
CA TRP A 39 -4.23 1.82 -14.23
C TRP A 39 -3.63 3.22 -14.08
N GLY A 40 -4.52 4.21 -14.00
CA GLY A 40 -4.18 5.61 -13.77
C GLY A 40 -4.37 6.01 -12.31
N SER A 41 -3.48 6.85 -11.79
CA SER A 41 -3.64 7.48 -10.48
C SER A 41 -4.79 8.49 -10.52
N PHE A 42 -5.51 8.63 -9.39
CA PHE A 42 -6.49 9.70 -9.18
C PHE A 42 -5.85 11.10 -9.26
N PHE A 43 -4.52 11.22 -9.15
CA PHE A 43 -3.77 12.46 -9.30
C PHE A 43 -3.06 12.60 -10.65
N SER A 44 -3.47 11.82 -11.66
CA SER A 44 -2.88 11.74 -13.00
C SER A 44 -1.60 10.89 -13.08
N GLY A 45 -1.30 10.42 -14.30
CA GLY A 45 -0.17 9.51 -14.55
C GLY A 45 -0.52 8.05 -14.22
N SER A 46 0.49 7.18 -14.27
CA SER A 46 0.33 5.77 -13.89
C SER A 46 0.03 5.66 -12.39
N ALA A 47 -0.75 4.65 -12.01
CA ALA A 47 -0.90 4.23 -10.62
C ALA A 47 0.28 3.38 -10.12
N TRP A 48 1.29 3.15 -10.96
CA TRP A 48 2.45 2.31 -10.65
C TRP A 48 3.73 3.13 -10.72
N ALA A 49 4.50 3.08 -9.64
CA ALA A 49 5.82 3.69 -9.58
C ALA A 49 6.89 2.60 -9.55
N HIS A 50 7.90 2.76 -10.41
CA HIS A 50 9.04 1.83 -10.49
C HIS A 50 10.03 2.08 -9.35
N ASP A 51 10.40 1.02 -8.65
CA ASP A 51 11.52 0.97 -7.73
C ASP A 51 12.71 0.31 -8.43
N ALA A 52 13.68 1.13 -8.82
CA ALA A 52 14.85 0.68 -9.57
C ALA A 52 15.75 -0.30 -8.81
N THR A 53 15.66 -0.35 -7.48
CA THR A 53 16.47 -1.24 -6.63
C THR A 53 16.01 -2.69 -6.76
N THR A 54 14.70 -2.89 -6.81
CA THR A 54 14.08 -4.23 -6.89
C THR A 54 13.61 -4.61 -8.28
N ASP A 55 13.71 -3.68 -9.25
CA ASP A 55 13.09 -3.79 -10.57
C ASP A 55 11.62 -4.22 -10.51
N ALA A 56 10.87 -3.59 -9.60
CA ALA A 56 9.47 -3.86 -9.37
C ALA A 56 8.68 -2.55 -9.31
N TYR A 57 7.39 -2.64 -9.55
CA TYR A 57 6.45 -1.54 -9.39
C TYR A 57 5.67 -1.69 -8.09
N TYR A 58 5.44 -0.59 -7.39
CA TYR A 58 4.46 -0.52 -6.30
C TYR A 58 3.23 0.29 -6.70
N LEU A 59 2.06 -0.13 -6.24
CA LEU A 59 0.80 0.57 -6.47
C LEU A 59 0.70 1.83 -5.59
N HIS A 60 0.28 2.92 -6.21
CA HIS A 60 -0.19 4.12 -5.55
C HIS A 60 -1.42 4.66 -6.28
N LEU A 61 -2.59 4.61 -5.65
CA LEU A 61 -3.81 5.15 -6.26
C LEU A 61 -3.80 6.69 -6.29
N PHE A 62 -2.99 7.32 -5.45
CA PHE A 62 -2.86 8.78 -5.34
C PHE A 62 -1.42 9.20 -5.69
N SER A 63 -0.72 9.90 -4.79
CA SER A 63 0.69 10.28 -4.99
C SER A 63 1.62 9.06 -4.96
N PRO A 64 2.74 9.04 -5.71
CA PRO A 64 3.80 8.06 -5.52
C PRO A 64 4.33 7.99 -4.08
N LYS A 65 4.20 9.08 -3.31
CA LYS A 65 4.50 9.11 -1.87
C LYS A 65 3.45 8.44 -0.99
N GLN A 66 2.40 7.87 -1.57
CA GLN A 66 1.29 7.23 -0.88
C GLN A 66 1.10 5.78 -1.36
N PRO A 67 2.08 4.88 -1.13
CA PRO A 67 1.97 3.49 -1.51
C PRO A 67 0.77 2.81 -0.81
N ASP A 68 -0.02 2.09 -1.61
CA ASP A 68 -1.25 1.44 -1.16
C ASP A 68 -0.93 0.17 -0.35
N LEU A 69 -1.59 0.05 0.81
CA LEU A 69 -1.51 -1.13 1.65
C LEU A 69 -2.28 -2.31 1.04
N ASN A 70 -1.74 -3.51 1.26
CA ASN A 70 -2.37 -4.76 0.86
C ASN A 70 -3.26 -5.30 1.97
N TRP A 71 -4.57 -5.05 1.85
CA TRP A 71 -5.58 -5.53 2.80
C TRP A 71 -5.89 -7.02 2.70
N GLU A 72 -5.40 -7.72 1.67
CA GLU A 72 -5.49 -9.18 1.60
C GLU A 72 -4.56 -9.85 2.62
N ASN A 73 -3.43 -9.20 2.93
CA ASN A 73 -2.46 -9.70 3.90
C ASN A 73 -3.05 -9.67 5.34
N PRO A 74 -3.18 -10.83 6.02
CA PRO A 74 -3.77 -10.90 7.35
C PRO A 74 -2.93 -10.20 8.42
N ASP A 75 -1.60 -10.23 8.32
CA ASP A 75 -0.71 -9.59 9.30
C ASP A 75 -0.82 -8.06 9.24
N LEU A 76 -0.89 -7.52 8.03
CA LEU A 76 -1.18 -6.09 7.84
C LEU A 76 -2.53 -5.71 8.47
N ARG A 77 -3.58 -6.49 8.22
CA ARG A 77 -4.90 -6.24 8.82
C ARG A 77 -4.82 -6.20 10.35
N GLN A 78 -4.12 -7.16 10.96
CA GLN A 78 -3.94 -7.19 12.40
C GLN A 78 -3.15 -5.97 12.91
N ALA A 79 -2.11 -5.54 12.19
CA ALA A 79 -1.33 -4.36 12.53
C ALA A 79 -2.19 -3.07 12.50
N VAL A 80 -3.03 -2.92 11.47
CA VAL A 80 -3.97 -1.78 11.38
C VAL A 80 -5.00 -1.84 12.50
N TYR A 81 -5.56 -3.00 12.80
CA TYR A 81 -6.52 -3.15 13.90
C TYR A 81 -5.89 -2.86 15.26
N ALA A 82 -4.65 -3.27 15.48
CA ALA A 82 -3.91 -2.95 16.70
C ALA A 82 -3.71 -1.44 16.86
N MET A 83 -3.35 -0.74 15.78
CA MET A 83 -3.24 0.73 15.77
C MET A 83 -4.59 1.40 16.06
N MET A 84 -5.70 0.92 15.49
CA MET A 84 -7.03 1.46 15.77
C MET A 84 -7.43 1.25 17.24
N ARG A 85 -7.20 0.05 17.81
CA ARG A 85 -7.45 -0.23 19.23
C ARG A 85 -6.64 0.67 20.15
N TRP A 86 -5.36 0.89 19.83
CA TRP A 86 -4.48 1.77 20.60
C TRP A 86 -5.03 3.20 20.75
N TRP A 87 -5.73 3.71 19.74
CA TRP A 87 -6.42 5.01 19.78
C TRP A 87 -7.73 4.96 20.58
N LEU A 88 -8.53 3.91 20.42
CA LEU A 88 -9.76 3.72 21.21
C LEU A 88 -9.47 3.59 22.71
N GLU A 89 -8.40 2.87 23.08
CA GLU A 89 -7.93 2.73 24.47
C GLU A 89 -7.54 4.08 25.10
N ARG A 90 -7.27 5.11 24.28
CA ARG A 90 -6.98 6.48 24.72
C ARG A 90 -8.21 7.37 24.81
N GLY A 91 -9.40 6.83 24.56
CA GLY A 91 -10.67 7.52 24.73
C GLY A 91 -11.11 8.35 23.51
N VAL A 92 -10.63 8.03 22.30
CA VAL A 92 -11.21 8.59 21.07
C VAL A 92 -12.60 8.00 20.84
N ASP A 93 -13.60 8.83 20.55
CA ASP A 93 -15.01 8.42 20.42
C ASP A 93 -15.37 7.77 19.07
N GLY A 94 -14.47 7.80 18.09
CA GLY A 94 -14.69 7.17 16.78
C GLY A 94 -13.73 7.62 15.70
N PHE A 95 -13.93 7.12 14.48
CA PHE A 95 -13.09 7.43 13.32
C PHE A 95 -13.92 7.82 12.11
N ARG A 96 -13.46 8.82 11.36
CA ARG A 96 -13.83 9.01 9.95
C ARG A 96 -12.83 8.23 9.10
N MET A 97 -13.30 7.24 8.37
CA MET A 97 -12.44 6.35 7.58
C MET A 97 -12.19 6.95 6.19
N ASP A 98 -10.96 7.45 5.99
CA ASP A 98 -10.55 8.05 4.71
C ASP A 98 -10.31 7.00 3.62
N VAL A 99 -10.86 7.26 2.42
CA VAL A 99 -10.75 6.43 1.20
C VAL A 99 -11.00 4.94 1.45
N ILE A 100 -11.97 4.63 2.32
CA ILE A 100 -12.20 3.25 2.76
C ILE A 100 -12.75 2.36 1.64
N ASN A 101 -13.42 2.94 0.65
CA ASN A 101 -14.00 2.24 -0.49
C ASN A 101 -12.97 1.70 -1.49
N LEU A 102 -11.68 2.08 -1.36
CA LEU A 102 -10.62 1.65 -2.28
C LEU A 102 -9.63 0.65 -1.67
N ILE A 103 -9.87 0.12 -0.47
CA ILE A 103 -8.91 -0.77 0.21
C ILE A 103 -8.76 -2.13 -0.47
N SER A 104 -9.79 -2.62 -1.16
CA SER A 104 -9.79 -3.91 -1.85
C SER A 104 -9.43 -3.72 -3.33
N LYS A 105 -8.56 -4.60 -3.83
CA LYS A 105 -8.09 -4.65 -5.21
C LYS A 105 -8.18 -6.10 -5.71
N ASN A 106 -8.19 -6.30 -7.03
CA ASN A 106 -8.07 -7.66 -7.57
C ASN A 106 -6.66 -8.21 -7.25
N PRO A 107 -6.52 -9.38 -6.60
CA PRO A 107 -5.20 -9.96 -6.33
C PRO A 107 -4.35 -10.22 -7.58
N GLU A 108 -4.98 -10.39 -8.75
CA GLU A 108 -4.30 -10.66 -10.04
C GLU A 108 -3.79 -9.41 -10.76
N LEU A 109 -3.82 -8.23 -10.11
CA LEU A 109 -3.35 -6.95 -10.66
C LEU A 109 -2.02 -7.00 -11.40
#